data_AF-A0A847I8H3-F1
#
_entry.id   AF-A0A847I8H3-F1
#
_cell.length_a   1.000
_cell.length_b   1.000
_cell.length_c   1.000
_cell.angle_alpha   90.00
_cell.angle_beta   90.00
_cell.angle_gamma   90.00
#
_symmetry.space_group_name_H-M   'P 1'
#
loop_
_entity.id
_entity.type
_entity.pdbx_description
1 polymer ?
#
loop_
_entity_poly.entity_id
_entity_poly.type
_entity_poly.pdbx_seq_one_letter_code
_entity_poly.pdbx_strand_id
1 'polypeptide(L)'
;MTNVGQARTAAEIQQDWDTNPRWKGITRDYTAQQVADLQGTVVEEQTLARRGAEILWDAVSKGDDSYINALGALTGNMAVQQVRAGLKAIYLSGWQVAGDANLSGHTYPDQSLYPANSVPQVVRRINNALLRADEIARVEGDKSVDNWVVPIVAEGEAGFGGALNVYELQKAMIAAGV
;
A
#
# COMPACT_ATOMS: atom_id res chain seq x y z
N MET A 1 13.72 -28.86 5.95
CA MET A 1 13.38 -27.43 6.19
C MET A 1 12.24 -27.06 5.28
N THR A 2 11.37 -26.13 5.69
CA THR A 2 10.24 -25.66 4.88
C THR A 2 10.71 -24.70 3.78
N ASN A 3 9.98 -24.64 2.65
CA ASN A 3 10.21 -23.67 1.57
C ASN A 3 9.24 -22.49 1.63
N VAL A 4 8.32 -22.45 2.60
CA VAL A 4 7.38 -21.35 2.78
C VAL A 4 8.14 -20.07 3.13
N GLY A 5 7.94 -19.01 2.35
CA GLY A 5 8.61 -17.73 2.55
C GLY A 5 10.09 -17.74 2.16
N GLN A 6 10.57 -18.71 1.37
CA GLN A 6 11.96 -18.72 0.92
C GLN A 6 12.29 -17.43 0.15
N ALA A 7 13.39 -16.76 0.55
CA ALA A 7 13.87 -15.55 -0.10
C ALA A 7 14.28 -15.81 -1.55
N ARG A 8 14.08 -14.80 -2.40
CA ARG A 8 14.52 -14.86 -3.80
C ARG A 8 16.03 -14.68 -3.86
N THR A 9 16.66 -15.41 -4.76
CA THR A 9 18.08 -15.22 -5.09
C THR A 9 18.29 -13.91 -5.85
N ALA A 10 19.51 -13.39 -5.81
CA ALA A 10 19.90 -12.22 -6.59
C ALA A 10 19.67 -12.42 -8.11
N ALA A 11 19.89 -13.64 -8.61
CA ALA A 11 19.64 -13.99 -10.01
C ALA A 11 18.15 -13.91 -10.38
N GLU A 12 17.27 -14.43 -9.53
CA GLU A 12 15.81 -14.33 -9.74
C GLU A 12 15.34 -12.88 -9.68
N ILE A 13 15.88 -12.07 -8.77
CA ILE A 13 15.56 -10.64 -8.66
C ILE A 13 16.02 -9.89 -9.91
N GLN A 14 17.26 -10.10 -10.35
CA GLN A 14 17.82 -9.45 -11.53
C GLN A 14 17.03 -9.83 -12.80
N GLN A 15 16.69 -11.12 -12.97
CA GLN A 15 15.89 -11.58 -14.10
C GLN A 15 14.53 -10.86 -14.18
N ASP A 16 13.85 -10.70 -13.05
CA ASP A 16 12.59 -9.93 -13.01
C ASP A 16 12.81 -8.45 -13.36
N TRP A 17 13.86 -7.81 -12.83
CA TRP A 17 14.20 -6.43 -13.21
C TRP A 17 14.46 -6.26 -14.70
N ASP A 18 15.13 -7.22 -15.33
CA ASP A 18 15.53 -7.14 -16.74
C ASP A 18 14.37 -7.40 -17.70
N THR A 19 13.39 -8.23 -17.30
CA THR A 19 12.37 -8.76 -18.22
C THR A 19 10.96 -8.28 -17.95
N ASN A 20 10.64 -7.85 -16.72
CA ASN A 20 9.30 -7.41 -16.37
C ASN A 20 9.07 -5.97 -16.85
N PRO A 21 8.05 -5.71 -17.69
CA PRO A 21 7.77 -4.37 -18.22
C PRO A 21 7.46 -3.34 -17.11
N ARG A 22 7.05 -3.80 -15.91
CA ARG A 22 6.84 -2.96 -14.73
C ARG A 22 8.06 -2.11 -14.36
N TRP A 23 9.26 -2.58 -14.69
CA TRP A 23 10.54 -1.95 -14.36
C TRP A 23 11.17 -1.18 -15.52
N LYS A 24 10.50 -1.12 -16.68
CA LYS A 24 11.01 -0.36 -17.84
C LYS A 24 11.21 1.11 -17.48
N GLY A 25 12.45 1.59 -17.60
CA GLY A 25 12.82 2.97 -17.28
C GLY A 25 13.09 3.26 -15.80
N ILE A 26 13.07 2.23 -14.94
CA ILE A 26 13.39 2.38 -13.51
C ILE A 26 14.87 2.14 -13.27
N THR A 27 15.58 3.17 -12.81
CA THR A 27 16.97 3.07 -12.36
C THR A 27 17.03 2.66 -10.90
N ARG A 28 17.98 1.78 -10.56
CA ARG A 28 18.35 1.43 -9.18
C ARG A 28 19.85 1.61 -9.03
N ASP A 29 20.23 2.37 -8.03
CA ASP A 29 21.59 2.70 -7.61
C ASP A 29 22.16 1.68 -6.60
N TYR A 30 21.45 0.57 -6.45
CA TYR A 30 21.84 -0.63 -5.72
C TYR A 30 21.59 -1.88 -6.58
N THR A 31 22.19 -2.99 -6.19
CA THR A 31 22.19 -4.25 -6.94
C THR A 31 21.14 -5.24 -6.43
N ALA A 32 20.79 -6.23 -7.26
CA ALA A 32 19.95 -7.35 -6.84
C ALA A 32 20.56 -8.15 -5.68
N GLN A 33 21.91 -8.22 -5.61
CA GLN A 33 22.61 -8.85 -4.49
C GLN A 33 22.37 -8.13 -3.17
N GLN A 34 22.48 -6.79 -3.16
CA GLN A 34 22.22 -5.99 -1.95
C GLN A 34 20.76 -6.13 -1.46
N VAL A 35 19.80 -6.36 -2.37
CA VAL A 35 18.43 -6.69 -1.97
C VAL A 35 18.37 -8.06 -1.32
N ALA A 36 18.97 -9.08 -1.95
CA ALA A 36 18.99 -10.45 -1.42
C ALA A 36 19.65 -10.52 -0.03
N ASP A 37 20.73 -9.76 0.19
CA ASP A 37 21.46 -9.71 1.46
C ASP A 37 20.60 -9.17 2.63
N LEU A 38 19.60 -8.34 2.34
CA LEU A 38 18.74 -7.70 3.34
C LEU A 38 17.40 -8.42 3.57
N GLN A 39 17.12 -9.51 2.83
CA GLN A 39 15.86 -10.25 2.95
C GLN A 39 15.80 -11.17 4.16
N GLY A 40 16.94 -11.52 4.76
CA GLY A 40 17.03 -12.62 5.71
C GLY A 40 16.73 -13.96 5.04
N THR A 41 16.34 -14.97 5.82
CA THR A 41 16.06 -16.33 5.31
C THR A 41 14.57 -16.61 5.08
N VAL A 42 13.69 -15.72 5.55
CA VAL A 42 12.23 -15.85 5.44
C VAL A 42 11.65 -14.48 5.05
N VAL A 43 10.89 -14.46 3.97
CA VAL A 43 10.17 -13.30 3.46
C VAL A 43 8.68 -13.52 3.65
N GLU A 44 8.05 -12.67 4.45
CA GLU A 44 6.60 -12.67 4.64
C GLU A 44 5.90 -12.19 3.36
N GLU A 45 4.86 -12.93 2.94
CA GLU A 45 4.06 -12.54 1.79
C GLU A 45 3.13 -11.36 2.15
N GLN A 46 3.19 -10.30 1.36
CA GLN A 46 2.42 -9.08 1.56
C GLN A 46 1.27 -9.00 0.57
N THR A 47 0.31 -9.92 0.71
CA THR A 47 -0.74 -10.19 -0.28
C THR A 47 -1.51 -8.93 -0.70
N LEU A 48 -1.92 -8.10 0.27
CA LEU A 48 -2.71 -6.89 -0.02
C LEU A 48 -1.87 -5.83 -0.75
N ALA A 49 -0.63 -5.62 -0.33
CA ALA A 49 0.27 -4.67 -0.97
C ALA A 49 0.60 -5.08 -2.41
N ARG A 50 0.91 -6.37 -2.63
CA ARG A 50 1.16 -6.91 -3.97
C ARG A 50 -0.06 -6.71 -4.88
N ARG A 51 -1.23 -7.15 -4.42
CA ARG A 51 -2.47 -7.06 -5.19
C ARG A 51 -2.87 -5.61 -5.49
N GLY A 52 -2.78 -4.72 -4.50
CA GLY A 52 -3.05 -3.30 -4.66
C GLY A 52 -2.11 -2.65 -5.67
N ALA A 53 -0.80 -2.89 -5.55
CA ALA A 53 0.21 -2.35 -6.45
C ALA A 53 0.03 -2.80 -7.91
N GLU A 54 -0.34 -4.06 -8.14
CA GLU A 54 -0.64 -4.60 -9.49
C GLU A 54 -1.89 -3.93 -10.08
N ILE A 55 -3.00 -3.86 -9.33
CA ILE A 55 -4.23 -3.21 -9.79
C ILE A 55 -4.00 -1.73 -10.10
N LEU A 56 -3.26 -1.03 -9.23
CA LEU A 56 -2.97 0.39 -9.43
C LEU A 56 -2.09 0.60 -10.67
N TRP A 57 -1.04 -0.21 -10.84
CA TRP A 57 -0.17 -0.14 -12.00
C TRP A 57 -0.96 -0.35 -13.29
N ASP A 58 -1.80 -1.38 -13.35
CA ASP A 58 -2.66 -1.64 -14.50
C ASP A 58 -3.60 -0.46 -14.77
N ALA A 59 -4.16 0.16 -13.74
CA ALA A 59 -5.04 1.32 -13.90
C ALA A 59 -4.33 2.55 -14.48
N VAL A 60 -3.09 2.83 -14.07
CA VAL A 60 -2.36 4.05 -14.49
C VAL A 60 -1.49 3.86 -15.74
N SER A 61 -1.26 2.63 -16.18
CA SER A 61 -0.37 2.32 -17.30
C SER A 61 -1.08 1.89 -18.60
N LYS A 62 -2.42 1.86 -18.61
CA LYS A 62 -3.25 1.43 -19.77
C LYS A 62 -2.94 2.16 -21.08
N GLY A 63 -2.55 3.43 -21.04
CA GLY A 63 -2.21 4.21 -22.23
C GLY A 63 -3.42 4.54 -23.14
N ASP A 64 -4.63 4.52 -22.60
CA ASP A 64 -5.90 4.79 -23.28
C ASP A 64 -6.54 6.13 -22.86
N ASP A 65 -5.72 7.07 -22.34
CA ASP A 65 -6.14 8.35 -21.74
C ASP A 65 -7.08 8.23 -20.51
N SER A 66 -7.28 7.01 -20.00
CA SER A 66 -8.02 6.82 -18.75
C SER A 66 -7.24 7.33 -17.54
N TYR A 67 -7.99 7.75 -16.52
CA TYR A 67 -7.42 8.15 -15.23
C TYR A 67 -8.12 7.41 -14.10
N ILE A 68 -7.43 7.35 -12.96
CA ILE A 68 -8.00 6.90 -11.69
C ILE A 68 -8.11 8.10 -10.76
N ASN A 69 -9.29 8.32 -10.19
CA ASN A 69 -9.52 9.34 -9.18
C ASN A 69 -9.77 8.70 -7.81
N ALA A 70 -9.50 9.47 -6.76
CA ALA A 70 -9.68 9.05 -5.38
C ALA A 70 -10.08 10.26 -4.51
N LEU A 71 -10.60 9.98 -3.32
CA LEU A 71 -10.88 10.96 -2.27
C LEU A 71 -10.09 10.57 -1.02
N GLY A 72 -9.72 11.57 -0.22
CA GLY A 72 -9.07 11.35 1.08
C GLY A 72 -9.97 10.58 2.05
N ALA A 73 -9.47 9.49 2.63
CA ALA A 73 -10.15 8.72 3.67
C ALA A 73 -9.28 8.62 4.93
N LEU A 74 -9.84 9.05 6.08
CA LEU A 74 -9.21 8.93 7.40
C LEU A 74 -9.83 7.84 8.28
N THR A 75 -10.88 7.16 7.79
CA THR A 75 -11.52 6.03 8.46
C THR A 75 -11.85 4.89 7.50
N GLY A 76 -11.99 3.67 8.02
CA GLY A 76 -12.42 2.51 7.23
C GLY A 76 -13.80 2.66 6.61
N ASN A 77 -14.77 3.27 7.31
CA ASN A 77 -16.12 3.45 6.76
C ASN A 77 -16.14 4.45 5.59
N MET A 78 -15.32 5.50 5.63
CA MET A 78 -15.18 6.41 4.49
C MET A 78 -14.72 5.64 3.25
N ALA A 79 -13.67 4.82 3.37
CA ALA A 79 -13.18 4.00 2.27
C ALA A 79 -14.23 3.00 1.75
N VAL A 80 -14.97 2.32 2.64
CA VAL A 80 -16.08 1.44 2.24
C VAL A 80 -17.14 2.20 1.44
N GLN A 81 -17.52 3.41 1.86
CA GLN A 81 -18.50 4.21 1.12
C GLN A 81 -17.97 4.72 -0.22
N GLN A 82 -16.69 5.09 -0.28
CA GLN A 82 -16.03 5.51 -1.52
C GLN A 82 -16.04 4.38 -2.56
N VAL A 83 -15.70 3.15 -2.16
CA VAL A 83 -15.76 1.97 -3.03
C VAL A 83 -17.19 1.64 -3.44
N ARG A 84 -18.13 1.66 -2.49
CA ARG A 84 -19.57 1.47 -2.77
C ARG A 84 -20.13 2.50 -3.75
N ALA A 85 -19.63 3.74 -3.69
CA ALA A 85 -19.99 4.80 -4.63
C ALA A 85 -19.32 4.66 -6.01
N GLY A 86 -18.46 3.66 -6.20
CA GLY A 86 -17.84 3.32 -7.49
C GLY A 86 -16.38 3.73 -7.65
N LEU A 87 -15.74 4.35 -6.64
CA LEU A 87 -14.32 4.69 -6.72
C LEU A 87 -13.45 3.43 -6.75
N LYS A 88 -12.34 3.52 -7.48
CA LYS A 88 -11.44 2.38 -7.76
C LYS A 88 -10.09 2.48 -7.05
N ALA A 89 -9.88 3.52 -6.25
CA ALA A 89 -8.73 3.69 -5.37
C ALA A 89 -9.11 4.55 -4.16
N ILE A 90 -8.34 4.41 -3.09
CA ILE A 90 -8.41 5.25 -1.90
C ILE A 90 -7.16 6.12 -1.82
N TYR A 91 -7.33 7.41 -1.50
CA TYR A 91 -6.21 8.25 -1.10
C TYR A 91 -6.21 8.40 0.41
N LEU A 92 -5.05 8.28 1.04
CA LEU A 92 -4.89 8.40 2.48
C LEU A 92 -3.93 9.54 2.79
N SER A 93 -4.51 10.65 3.25
CA SER A 93 -3.81 11.91 3.49
C SER A 93 -3.20 11.96 4.89
N GLY A 94 -1.91 12.28 4.96
CA GLY A 94 -1.14 12.63 6.15
C GLY A 94 -1.70 13.87 6.85
N TRP A 95 -2.14 14.89 6.10
CA TRP A 95 -2.88 16.04 6.65
C TRP A 95 -4.12 15.61 7.45
N GLN A 96 -4.95 14.71 6.90
CA GLN A 96 -6.13 14.21 7.59
C GLN A 96 -5.76 13.37 8.82
N VAL A 97 -4.68 12.59 8.73
CA VAL A 97 -4.16 11.81 9.86
C VAL A 97 -3.67 12.74 10.98
N ALA A 98 -2.90 13.78 10.65
CA ALA A 98 -2.46 14.81 11.59
C ALA A 98 -3.66 15.47 12.29
N GLY A 99 -4.69 15.84 11.53
CA GLY A 99 -5.87 16.52 12.07
C GLY A 99 -6.71 15.65 13.02
N ASP A 100 -6.96 14.38 12.69
CA ASP A 100 -8.03 13.64 13.36
C ASP A 100 -7.90 12.10 13.39
N ALA A 101 -6.77 11.51 12.97
CA ALA A 101 -6.64 10.03 12.94
C ALA A 101 -5.26 9.48 13.30
N ASN A 102 -4.44 10.25 14.01
CA ASN A 102 -3.10 9.83 14.38
C ASN A 102 -3.01 9.21 15.79
N LEU A 103 -1.91 8.49 16.04
CA LEU A 103 -1.72 7.70 17.26
C LEU A 103 -1.36 8.53 18.50
N SER A 104 -1.11 9.83 18.38
CA SER A 104 -0.95 10.68 19.58
C SER A 104 -2.29 11.04 20.22
N GLY A 105 -3.39 10.95 19.47
CA GLY A 105 -4.72 11.38 19.90
C GLY A 105 -4.91 12.91 19.95
N HIS A 106 -3.92 13.70 19.54
CA HIS A 106 -4.03 15.15 19.40
C HIS A 106 -4.37 15.56 17.97
N THR A 107 -5.07 16.68 17.83
CA THR A 107 -5.24 17.40 16.57
C THR A 107 -3.98 18.22 16.28
N TYR A 108 -3.34 17.94 15.14
CA TYR A 108 -2.16 18.65 14.68
C TYR A 108 -2.39 19.37 13.34
N PRO A 109 -1.65 20.45 13.06
CA PRO A 109 -1.44 20.91 11.69
C PRO A 109 -0.52 19.93 10.93
N ASP A 110 -0.47 20.12 9.62
CA ASP A 110 0.34 19.32 8.69
C ASP A 110 1.82 19.73 8.70
N GLN A 111 2.53 19.26 9.72
CA GLN A 111 3.96 19.54 9.97
C GLN A 111 4.69 18.30 10.50
N SER A 112 4.24 17.09 10.12
CA SER A 112 4.81 15.79 10.51
C SER A 112 5.03 15.62 12.03
N LEU A 113 4.13 16.14 12.87
CA LEU A 113 4.22 16.11 14.34
C LEU A 113 3.77 14.78 14.97
N TYR A 114 2.98 14.00 14.23
CA TYR A 114 2.40 12.77 14.75
C TYR A 114 3.37 11.57 14.70
N PRO A 115 3.15 10.50 15.49
CA PRO A 115 3.98 9.30 15.45
C PRO A 115 4.04 8.69 14.05
N ALA A 116 5.23 8.43 13.51
CA ALA A 116 5.46 8.02 12.12
C ALA A 116 4.68 6.77 11.68
N ASN A 117 4.29 5.90 12.61
CA ASN A 117 3.48 4.71 12.34
C ASN A 117 1.96 4.98 12.27
N SER A 118 1.50 6.24 12.35
CA SER A 118 0.08 6.59 12.30
C SER A 118 -0.56 6.29 10.94
N VAL A 119 0.06 6.74 9.85
CA VAL A 119 -0.41 6.50 8.48
C VAL A 119 -0.48 4.98 8.18
N PRO A 120 0.56 4.16 8.47
CA PRO A 120 0.46 2.69 8.36
C PRO A 120 -0.73 2.08 9.15
N GLN A 121 -1.04 2.58 10.35
CA GLN A 121 -2.18 2.06 11.11
C GLN A 121 -3.52 2.37 10.43
N VAL A 122 -3.66 3.55 9.82
CA VAL A 122 -4.88 3.90 9.07
C VAL A 122 -4.98 3.11 7.77
N VAL A 123 -3.87 2.85 7.06
CA VAL A 123 -3.83 1.92 5.92
C VAL A 123 -4.37 0.54 6.33
N ARG A 124 -3.85 -0.05 7.42
CA ARG A 124 -4.31 -1.34 7.92
C ARG A 124 -5.79 -1.30 8.31
N ARG A 125 -6.25 -0.21 8.92
CA ARG A 125 -7.66 0.00 9.29
C ARG A 125 -8.57 0.01 8.06
N ILE A 126 -8.16 0.68 6.98
CA ILE A 126 -8.93 0.71 5.72
C ILE A 126 -8.99 -0.67 5.10
N ASN A 127 -7.85 -1.36 4.96
CA ASN A 127 -7.83 -2.73 4.45
C ASN A 127 -8.72 -3.69 5.25
N ASN A 128 -8.72 -3.59 6.58
CA ASN A 128 -9.63 -4.38 7.42
C ASN A 128 -11.11 -4.08 7.15
N ALA A 129 -11.47 -2.82 6.90
CA ALA A 129 -12.84 -2.43 6.60
C ALA A 129 -13.29 -2.92 5.21
N LEU A 130 -12.43 -2.83 4.20
CA LEU A 130 -12.70 -3.32 2.86
C LEU A 130 -12.81 -4.85 2.83
N LEU A 131 -11.94 -5.56 3.55
CA LEU A 131 -12.05 -7.02 3.71
C LEU A 131 -13.37 -7.42 4.38
N ARG A 132 -13.80 -6.71 5.42
CA ARG A 132 -15.10 -6.98 6.04
C ARG A 132 -16.26 -6.75 5.08
N ALA A 133 -16.21 -5.69 4.27
CA ALA A 133 -17.23 -5.43 3.27
C ALA A 133 -17.26 -6.54 2.18
N ASP A 134 -16.09 -7.01 1.75
CA ASP A 134 -15.95 -8.14 0.82
C ASP A 134 -16.58 -9.43 1.38
N GLU A 135 -16.25 -9.78 2.62
CA GLU A 135 -16.83 -10.94 3.33
C GLU A 135 -18.36 -10.86 3.41
N ILE A 136 -18.90 -9.68 3.74
CA ILE A 136 -20.36 -9.46 3.85
C ILE A 136 -21.02 -9.61 2.47
N ALA A 137 -20.50 -8.93 1.45
CA ALA A 137 -21.03 -9.01 0.10
C ALA A 137 -21.04 -10.47 -0.41
N ARG A 138 -19.99 -11.23 -0.07
CA ARG A 138 -19.90 -12.66 -0.42
C ARG A 138 -21.00 -13.50 0.22
N VAL A 139 -21.31 -13.31 1.50
CA VAL A 139 -22.34 -14.11 2.20
C VAL A 139 -23.76 -13.67 1.86
N GLU A 140 -23.97 -12.40 1.54
CA GLU A 140 -25.27 -11.86 1.09
C GLU A 140 -25.54 -12.14 -0.40
N GLY A 141 -24.51 -12.58 -1.15
CA GLY A 141 -24.60 -12.76 -2.60
C GLY A 141 -24.66 -11.45 -3.38
N ASP A 142 -24.27 -10.34 -2.76
CA ASP A 142 -24.19 -9.02 -3.39
C ASP A 142 -23.01 -8.97 -4.37
N LYS A 143 -23.31 -8.57 -5.61
CA LYS A 143 -22.34 -8.40 -6.70
C LYS A 143 -22.32 -6.96 -7.23
N SER A 144 -22.87 -6.01 -6.48
CA SER A 144 -22.94 -4.59 -6.86
C SER A 144 -21.57 -3.91 -6.96
N VAL A 145 -20.57 -4.45 -6.26
CA VAL A 145 -19.17 -3.97 -6.27
C VAL A 145 -18.27 -5.10 -6.78
N ASP A 146 -17.57 -4.86 -7.89
CA ASP A 146 -16.70 -5.86 -8.52
C ASP A 146 -15.44 -6.18 -7.70
N ASN A 147 -14.93 -5.19 -6.98
CA ASN A 147 -13.70 -5.29 -6.19
C ASN A 147 -13.79 -4.40 -4.96
N TRP A 148 -13.97 -5.00 -3.79
CA TRP A 148 -13.97 -4.27 -2.52
C TRP A 148 -12.57 -3.84 -2.09
N VAL A 149 -11.56 -4.68 -2.34
CA VAL A 149 -10.18 -4.44 -1.94
C VAL A 149 -9.47 -3.66 -3.05
N VAL A 150 -9.73 -2.36 -3.11
CA VAL A 150 -9.10 -1.43 -4.06
C VAL A 150 -7.72 -0.97 -3.56
N PRO A 151 -6.80 -0.50 -4.43
CA PRO A 151 -5.51 0.05 -4.01
C PRO A 151 -5.66 1.28 -3.11
N ILE A 152 -4.69 1.44 -2.20
CA ILE A 152 -4.57 2.60 -1.31
C ILE A 152 -3.28 3.35 -1.68
N VAL A 153 -3.39 4.64 -2.00
CA VAL A 153 -2.23 5.52 -2.14
C VAL A 153 -2.10 6.33 -0.86
N ALA A 154 -1.04 6.08 -0.08
CA ALA A 154 -0.83 6.70 1.22
C ALA A 154 0.30 7.74 1.21
N GLU A 155 0.14 8.78 2.01
CA GLU A 155 1.12 9.87 2.16
C GLU A 155 2.32 9.45 3.01
N GLY A 156 3.52 9.53 2.43
CA GLY A 156 4.79 9.22 3.10
C GLY A 156 5.45 10.40 3.81
N GLU A 157 4.81 11.58 3.81
CA GLU A 157 5.38 12.84 4.30
C GLU A 157 6.76 13.11 3.68
N ALA A 158 7.69 13.68 4.45
CA ALA A 158 9.12 13.69 4.16
C ALA A 158 9.87 12.48 4.78
N GLY A 159 9.16 11.41 5.17
CA GLY A 159 9.76 10.21 5.75
C GLY A 159 10.21 10.29 7.21
N PHE A 160 9.81 11.33 7.95
CA PHE A 160 10.06 11.49 9.40
C PHE A 160 11.54 11.42 9.83
N GLY A 161 12.47 11.81 8.96
CA GLY A 161 13.89 11.86 9.28
C GLY A 161 14.78 11.60 8.07
N GLY A 162 15.76 10.71 8.24
CA GLY A 162 16.72 10.34 7.19
C GLY A 162 16.30 9.08 6.41
N ALA A 163 17.22 8.55 5.61
CA ALA A 163 16.97 7.40 4.73
C ALA A 163 16.44 6.15 5.48
N LEU A 164 16.91 5.90 6.71
CA LEU A 164 16.44 4.76 7.51
C LEU A 164 15.00 4.96 8.03
N ASN A 165 14.60 6.20 8.29
CA ASN A 165 13.21 6.51 8.67
C ASN A 165 12.28 6.28 7.48
N VAL A 166 12.69 6.73 6.27
CA VAL A 166 11.96 6.45 5.02
C VAL A 166 11.84 4.93 4.79
N TYR A 167 12.93 4.18 4.99
CA TYR A 167 12.97 2.73 4.81
C TYR A 167 11.97 2.02 5.73
N GLU A 168 11.99 2.31 7.03
CA GLU A 168 11.08 1.69 7.99
C GLU A 168 9.63 2.14 7.79
N LEU A 169 9.39 3.40 7.39
CA LEU A 169 8.06 3.87 7.03
C LEU A 169 7.49 3.07 5.85
N GLN A 170 8.24 2.97 4.75
CA GLN A 170 7.80 2.24 3.57
C GLN A 170 7.55 0.75 3.88
N LYS A 171 8.41 0.14 4.69
CA LYS A 171 8.22 -1.24 5.16
C LYS A 171 6.91 -1.39 5.96
N ALA A 172 6.62 -0.45 6.86
CA ALA A 172 5.38 -0.45 7.64
C ALA A 172 4.14 -0.24 6.75
N MET A 173 4.22 0.62 5.73
CA MET A 173 3.12 0.80 4.77
C MET A 173 2.83 -0.48 3.98
N ILE A 174 3.88 -1.14 3.47
CA ILE A 174 3.76 -2.40 2.74
C ILE A 174 3.16 -3.49 3.65
N ALA A 175 3.64 -3.60 4.89
CA ALA A 175 3.08 -4.54 5.87
C ALA A 175 1.60 -4.27 6.19
N ALA A 176 1.17 -3.01 6.12
CA ALA A 176 -0.23 -2.61 6.30
C ALA A 176 -1.09 -2.89 5.05
N GLY A 177 -0.48 -3.14 3.90
CA GLY A 177 -1.15 -3.41 2.62
C GLY A 177 -1.38 -2.18 1.76
N VAL A 178 -0.47 -1.19 1.77
CA VAL A 178 -0.48 -0.07 0.81
C VAL A 178 -0.27 -0.58 -0.62
#